data_AF-A0A4Q8T8Q9-F1
#
_entry.id   AF-A0A4Q8T8Q9-F1
#
_cell.length_a   1.000
_cell.length_b   1.000
_cell.length_c   1.000
_cell.angle_alpha   90.00
_cell.angle_beta   90.00
_cell.angle_gamma   90.00
#
_symmetry.space_group_name_H-M   'P 1'
#
loop_
_entity.id
_entity.type
_entity.pdbx_description
1 polymer ?
#
loop_
_entity_poly.entity_id
_entity_poly.type
_entity_poly.pdbx_seq_one_letter_code
_entity_poly.pdbx_strand_id
1 'polypeptide(L)'
;MNKSLIIVLATSLILGACGSTEQLNVMQDDTGDKVTQSSTQSVSYKGDNLFPPGDDTMKPESKVSGGTFDYSQWTLVWQDEFDYPNDELENNWISQNGPTAHPLVASSRWRENAVVVDGNLELQARKETRAGQEWTTGNVWSKESFGYGYFEARYKYAAAPATNNSFWLWPAHGSPKGEKRCEIDINEGHFPNVVNSNVHNWTDKWTTASGGLKHYNNQIAHTFYGEPVHSIQLDEPVKTTKIRLTSKNPKSVYLREFRLFGPSVNELPIAMEKLPDSVVNLAAQDDVQITHSGSSWTENAKESFMTDDILASRWVSNSQGTKWIQFDFPFEQDVSGIQLVNGLLKDDGINNGWLEDGLANRNLMTDFTIEYFANGNWQVVHEYQSSEIANFGEEFHTYGVAWDEDYLRFYFDGKLFYTVRNDVCFSDTAILLSLAILKQNYSGEITEDLDGTAMTIDYVRYYQKKSSM
;
A
#
# COMPACT_ATOMS: atom_id res chain seq x y z
N MET A 1 -50.41 10.35 -38.43
CA MET A 1 -51.26 9.32 -37.82
C MET A 1 -50.75 9.08 -36.40
N ASN A 2 -51.63 9.29 -35.43
CA ASN A 2 -51.44 9.09 -34.00
C ASN A 2 -51.01 7.66 -33.66
N LYS A 3 -50.15 7.46 -32.65
CA LYS A 3 -50.56 7.19 -31.25
C LYS A 3 -49.35 6.98 -30.33
N SER A 4 -49.44 7.63 -29.17
CA SER A 4 -48.56 7.53 -28.00
C SER A 4 -48.90 6.33 -27.09
N LEU A 5 -48.04 6.15 -26.06
CA LEU A 5 -48.26 5.51 -24.74
C LEU A 5 -48.12 3.96 -24.75
N ILE A 6 -47.46 3.28 -23.80
CA ILE A 6 -47.58 3.36 -22.32
C ILE A 6 -46.29 2.87 -21.62
N ILE A 7 -45.90 3.59 -20.57
CA ILE A 7 -44.93 3.20 -19.53
C ILE A 7 -45.65 2.33 -18.49
N VAL A 8 -45.06 1.20 -18.09
CA VAL A 8 -45.47 0.46 -16.88
C VAL A 8 -44.28 0.39 -15.92
N LEU A 9 -44.42 1.14 -14.81
CA LEU A 9 -43.63 0.98 -13.59
C LEU A 9 -44.12 -0.28 -12.85
N ALA A 10 -43.18 -1.11 -12.42
CA ALA A 10 -43.43 -2.14 -11.42
C ALA A 10 -42.55 -1.86 -10.20
N THR A 11 -43.17 -1.29 -9.17
CA THR A 11 -42.68 -1.26 -7.79
C THR A 11 -42.95 -2.62 -7.13
N SER A 12 -42.01 -3.11 -6.33
CA SER A 12 -42.32 -4.10 -5.30
C SER A 12 -41.47 -3.85 -4.04
N LEU A 13 -42.15 -3.40 -2.99
CA LEU A 13 -41.76 -3.51 -1.60
C LEU A 13 -42.16 -4.90 -1.10
N ILE A 14 -41.28 -5.61 -0.38
CA ILE A 14 -41.68 -6.57 0.66
C ILE A 14 -40.77 -6.37 1.88
N LEU A 15 -41.37 -5.96 3.00
CA LEU A 15 -40.87 -6.12 4.36
C LEU A 15 -41.33 -7.47 4.91
N GLY A 16 -40.54 -8.09 5.80
CA GLY A 16 -41.08 -8.93 6.88
C GLY A 16 -40.37 -10.24 7.18
N ALA A 17 -39.49 -10.19 8.19
CA ALA A 17 -39.27 -11.13 9.30
C ALA A 17 -39.27 -12.66 9.07
N CYS A 18 -38.25 -13.35 9.58
CA CYS A 18 -38.29 -14.12 10.83
C CYS A 18 -37.01 -14.99 10.94
N GLY A 19 -36.49 -15.13 12.16
CA GLY A 19 -35.24 -15.82 12.44
C GLY A 19 -35.32 -17.34 12.31
N SER A 20 -34.15 -17.97 12.29
CA SER A 20 -33.97 -19.30 12.89
C SER A 20 -32.54 -19.46 13.35
N THR A 21 -32.41 -19.79 14.63
CA THR A 21 -31.25 -20.33 15.32
C THR A 21 -31.03 -21.77 14.86
N GLU A 22 -29.82 -22.13 14.43
CA GLU A 22 -29.40 -23.54 14.36
C GLU A 22 -28.37 -23.83 15.44
N GLN A 23 -28.79 -24.69 16.37
CA GLN A 23 -27.96 -25.33 17.38
C GLN A 23 -27.04 -26.36 16.71
N LEU A 24 -25.73 -26.23 16.94
CA LEU A 24 -24.76 -27.27 16.61
C LEU A 24 -24.81 -28.35 17.70
N ASN A 25 -25.27 -29.55 17.34
CA ASN A 25 -25.16 -30.76 18.15
C ASN A 25 -23.69 -31.22 18.19
N VAL A 26 -23.11 -31.27 19.39
CA VAL A 26 -21.81 -31.88 19.67
C VAL A 26 -22.03 -33.37 19.95
N MET A 27 -21.51 -34.23 19.09
CA MET A 27 -21.35 -35.66 19.39
C MET A 27 -19.99 -35.85 20.04
N GLN A 28 -20.03 -36.29 21.30
CA GLN A 28 -18.90 -36.63 22.14
C GLN A 28 -18.50 -38.09 21.84
N ASP A 29 -17.23 -38.32 21.51
CA ASP A 29 -16.63 -39.65 21.55
C ASP A 29 -15.49 -39.64 22.57
N ASP A 30 -15.43 -40.74 23.31
CA ASP A 30 -14.91 -40.91 24.65
C ASP A 30 -13.84 -42.00 24.56
N THR A 31 -12.58 -41.61 24.40
CA THR A 31 -11.45 -42.52 24.61
C THR A 31 -10.33 -41.78 25.32
N GLY A 32 -10.14 -42.14 26.59
CA GLY A 32 -9.06 -41.63 27.42
C GLY A 32 -7.72 -42.21 27.02
N ASP A 33 -6.71 -41.34 26.94
CA ASP A 33 -5.34 -41.68 27.29
C ASP A 33 -4.62 -40.44 27.82
N LYS A 34 -3.91 -40.62 28.94
CA LYS A 34 -3.03 -39.62 29.55
C LYS A 34 -1.69 -39.64 28.82
N VAL A 35 -1.27 -38.51 28.24
CA VAL A 35 0.13 -38.26 27.89
C VAL A 35 0.55 -36.88 28.39
N THR A 36 1.74 -36.88 29.00
CA THR A 36 2.48 -35.84 29.71
C THR A 36 2.91 -34.64 28.84
N GLN A 37 3.10 -33.50 29.51
CA GLN A 37 3.61 -32.23 28.99
C GLN A 37 4.83 -32.34 28.07
N SER A 38 4.79 -31.59 26.96
CA SER A 38 5.97 -31.07 26.26
C SER A 38 5.59 -29.74 25.60
N SER A 39 6.25 -28.68 26.06
CA SER A 39 6.21 -27.31 25.57
C SER A 39 6.64 -27.21 24.10
N THR A 40 5.77 -26.64 23.27
CA THR A 40 6.03 -25.59 22.25
C THR A 40 4.72 -25.42 21.49
N GLN A 41 3.93 -24.40 21.83
CA GLN A 41 2.83 -23.97 20.97
C GLN A 41 3.43 -23.26 19.76
N SER A 42 3.59 -23.99 18.65
CA SER A 42 3.65 -23.40 17.33
C SER A 42 2.30 -22.72 17.07
N VAL A 43 2.26 -21.40 17.14
CA VAL A 43 1.12 -20.62 16.70
C VAL A 43 1.05 -20.74 15.17
N SER A 44 0.16 -21.60 14.69
CA SER A 44 -0.12 -21.76 13.26
C SER A 44 -0.92 -20.55 12.79
N TYR A 45 -0.29 -19.68 12.01
CA TYR A 45 -0.98 -18.64 11.26
C TYR A 45 -1.91 -19.31 10.24
N LYS A 46 -3.24 -19.21 10.45
CA LYS A 46 -4.20 -19.42 9.37
C LYS A 46 -4.36 -18.11 8.59
N GLY A 47 -3.28 -17.72 7.91
CA GLY A 47 -3.47 -16.99 6.65
C GLY A 47 -3.93 -18.01 5.63
N ASP A 48 -4.96 -17.71 4.86
CA ASP A 48 -5.42 -18.57 3.77
C ASP A 48 -4.20 -19.00 2.93
N ASN A 49 -3.93 -20.32 2.95
CA ASN A 49 -2.72 -20.94 2.41
C ASN A 49 -2.35 -20.38 1.02
N LEU A 50 -1.28 -19.59 0.94
CA LEU A 50 -0.68 -19.16 -0.33
C LEU A 50 0.32 -20.17 -0.90
N PHE A 51 0.62 -21.27 -0.20
CA PHE A 51 1.40 -22.42 -0.69
C PHE A 51 0.95 -23.72 0.00
N PRO A 52 1.14 -24.91 -0.62
CA PRO A 52 0.89 -26.18 0.06
C PRO A 52 1.83 -26.36 1.28
N PRO A 53 1.38 -26.98 2.39
CA PRO A 53 2.22 -27.18 3.56
C PRO A 53 3.38 -28.13 3.25
N GLY A 54 4.62 -27.73 3.52
CA GLY A 54 5.73 -28.65 3.73
C GLY A 54 6.92 -28.65 2.77
N ASP A 55 7.10 -27.65 1.90
CA ASP A 55 8.34 -27.52 1.11
C ASP A 55 9.16 -26.29 1.52
N ASP A 56 10.02 -26.50 2.51
CA ASP A 56 11.00 -25.51 2.99
C ASP A 56 12.33 -25.58 2.21
N THR A 57 12.43 -26.39 1.15
CA THR A 57 13.68 -26.66 0.41
C THR A 57 13.96 -25.68 -0.73
N MET A 58 13.02 -24.77 -1.02
CA MET A 58 13.14 -23.75 -2.08
C MET A 58 13.16 -22.32 -1.52
N LYS A 59 13.65 -22.15 -0.29
CA LYS A 59 14.09 -20.84 0.17
C LYS A 59 15.37 -20.51 -0.61
N PRO A 60 15.43 -19.55 -1.56
CA PRO A 60 16.72 -18.94 -1.84
C PRO A 60 17.27 -18.53 -0.47
N GLU A 61 18.56 -18.79 -0.21
CA GLU A 61 19.17 -18.22 1.00
C GLU A 61 18.76 -16.75 1.00
N SER A 62 18.09 -16.29 2.06
CA SER A 62 17.70 -14.89 2.27
C SER A 62 18.94 -14.01 2.50
N LYS A 63 20.05 -14.33 1.82
CA LYS A 63 21.34 -13.68 1.80
C LYS A 63 21.54 -12.94 0.48
N VAL A 64 20.52 -12.27 -0.03
CA VAL A 64 20.85 -11.03 -0.73
C VAL A 64 20.74 -9.98 0.37
N SER A 65 21.86 -9.37 0.69
CA SER A 65 21.97 -8.23 1.57
C SER A 65 22.32 -7.05 0.66
N GLY A 66 21.48 -6.03 0.60
CA GLY A 66 21.76 -4.75 -0.03
C GLY A 66 22.26 -4.84 -1.46
N GLY A 67 21.70 -5.73 -2.28
CA GLY A 67 22.13 -5.88 -3.67
C GLY A 67 21.81 -4.62 -4.49
N THR A 68 22.84 -3.87 -4.91
CA THR A 68 22.67 -2.87 -5.97
C THR A 68 22.60 -3.56 -7.32
N PHE A 69 21.77 -3.08 -8.23
CA PHE A 69 21.68 -3.61 -9.58
C PHE A 69 23.04 -3.46 -10.30
N ASP A 70 23.61 -4.59 -10.74
CA ASP A 70 24.89 -4.62 -11.46
C ASP A 70 24.65 -4.57 -12.97
N TYR A 71 24.65 -3.37 -13.55
CA TYR A 71 24.53 -3.14 -14.98
C TYR A 71 25.58 -3.88 -15.83
N SER A 72 26.74 -4.27 -15.26
CA SER A 72 27.79 -4.96 -16.01
C SER A 72 27.37 -6.34 -16.53
N GLN A 73 26.36 -6.95 -15.92
CA GLN A 73 25.79 -8.25 -16.34
C GLN A 73 24.75 -8.12 -17.47
N TRP A 74 24.40 -6.90 -17.87
CA TRP A 74 23.27 -6.63 -18.76
C TRP A 74 23.69 -5.82 -19.97
N THR A 75 22.95 -5.98 -21.07
CA THR A 75 23.10 -5.21 -22.31
C THR A 75 21.80 -4.46 -22.53
N LEU A 76 21.89 -3.14 -22.72
CA LEU A 76 20.75 -2.31 -23.11
C LEU A 76 20.31 -2.70 -24.54
N VAL A 77 19.05 -3.08 -24.69
CA VAL A 77 18.52 -3.60 -25.97
C VAL A 77 17.47 -2.66 -26.56
N TRP A 78 16.71 -1.99 -25.70
CA TRP A 78 15.71 -1.02 -26.12
C TRP A 78 15.62 0.11 -25.09
N GLN A 79 15.34 1.32 -25.55
CA GLN A 79 15.11 2.47 -24.70
C GLN A 79 14.23 3.51 -25.38
N ASP A 80 13.62 4.34 -24.56
CA ASP A 80 13.05 5.62 -24.95
C ASP A 80 13.51 6.69 -23.95
N GLU A 81 14.19 7.72 -24.45
CA GLU A 81 14.70 8.86 -23.66
C GLU A 81 13.83 10.12 -23.90
N PHE A 82 12.75 10.01 -24.68
CA PHE A 82 11.80 11.10 -24.98
C PHE A 82 12.43 12.40 -25.55
N ASP A 83 13.63 12.30 -26.14
CA ASP A 83 14.35 13.39 -26.81
C ASP A 83 13.86 13.61 -28.26
N TYR A 84 12.56 13.82 -28.45
CA TYR A 84 11.95 14.03 -29.76
C TYR A 84 10.71 14.93 -29.72
N PRO A 85 10.26 15.48 -30.86
CA PRO A 85 9.01 16.24 -30.96
C PRO A 85 7.79 15.45 -30.47
N ASN A 86 6.83 16.11 -29.81
CA ASN A 86 5.66 15.44 -29.23
C ASN A 86 4.88 14.54 -30.20
N ASP A 87 4.76 14.91 -31.48
CA ASP A 87 4.07 14.14 -32.50
C ASP A 87 4.78 12.85 -32.93
N GLU A 88 5.99 12.59 -32.41
CA GLU A 88 6.75 11.36 -32.64
C GLU A 88 6.55 10.30 -31.54
N LEU A 89 5.80 10.58 -30.46
CA LEU A 89 5.52 9.62 -29.38
C LEU A 89 4.94 8.30 -29.91
N GLU A 90 4.06 8.40 -30.91
CA GLU A 90 3.43 7.25 -31.54
C GLU A 90 4.41 6.37 -32.32
N ASN A 91 5.68 6.73 -32.49
CA ASN A 91 6.65 5.83 -33.11
C ASN A 91 6.84 4.58 -32.25
N ASN A 92 6.96 4.76 -30.94
CA ASN A 92 7.24 3.69 -29.97
C ASN A 92 6.01 3.28 -29.15
N TRP A 93 5.03 4.18 -29.01
CA TRP A 93 3.95 4.02 -28.04
C TRP A 93 2.56 4.00 -28.69
N ILE A 94 1.61 3.37 -28.01
CA ILE A 94 0.18 3.45 -28.30
C ILE A 94 -0.49 4.09 -27.09
N SER A 95 -1.24 5.18 -27.31
CA SER A 95 -2.00 5.82 -26.24
C SER A 95 -3.39 5.23 -26.08
N GLN A 96 -3.86 5.13 -24.84
CA GLN A 96 -5.29 4.97 -24.59
C GLN A 96 -6.03 6.22 -25.10
N ASN A 97 -7.18 6.03 -25.73
CA ASN A 97 -8.00 7.10 -26.32
C ASN A 97 -9.49 6.88 -26.01
N GLY A 98 -9.85 6.91 -24.73
CA GLY A 98 -11.21 6.62 -24.31
C GLY A 98 -11.43 6.56 -22.81
N PRO A 99 -12.68 6.28 -22.40
CA PRO A 99 -13.03 6.10 -20.99
C PRO A 99 -12.32 4.88 -20.40
N THR A 100 -12.10 4.92 -19.10
CA THR A 100 -11.62 3.77 -18.32
C THR A 100 -12.82 3.09 -17.68
N ALA A 101 -13.11 1.85 -18.07
CA ALA A 101 -14.28 1.12 -17.60
C ALA A 101 -14.23 0.75 -16.10
N HIS A 102 -13.05 0.79 -15.49
CA HIS A 102 -12.87 0.38 -14.11
C HIS A 102 -13.56 1.38 -13.15
N PRO A 103 -14.49 0.94 -12.28
CA PRO A 103 -15.36 1.84 -11.52
C PRO A 103 -14.61 2.72 -10.53
N LEU A 104 -13.42 2.29 -10.10
CA LEU A 104 -12.55 3.03 -9.18
C LEU A 104 -11.75 4.15 -9.86
N VAL A 105 -11.74 4.24 -11.19
CA VAL A 105 -10.96 5.25 -11.91
C VAL A 105 -11.87 6.45 -12.23
N ALA A 106 -11.48 7.63 -11.75
CA ALA A 106 -12.16 8.90 -11.98
C ALA A 106 -11.77 9.58 -13.30
N SER A 107 -10.66 9.15 -13.92
CA SER A 107 -10.15 9.74 -15.15
C SER A 107 -10.34 8.88 -16.41
N SER A 108 -10.78 9.53 -17.49
CA SER A 108 -10.62 8.98 -18.84
C SER A 108 -9.19 9.24 -19.33
N ARG A 109 -8.74 8.53 -20.38
CA ARG A 109 -7.35 8.61 -20.84
C ARG A 109 -7.26 8.94 -22.31
N TRP A 110 -6.35 9.86 -22.65
CA TRP A 110 -6.26 10.42 -24.00
C TRP A 110 -4.81 10.72 -24.38
N ARG A 111 -4.52 10.61 -25.68
CA ARG A 111 -3.23 10.99 -26.26
C ARG A 111 -2.84 12.43 -25.94
N GLU A 112 -3.79 13.36 -25.91
CA GLU A 112 -3.52 14.78 -25.65
C GLU A 112 -3.02 15.06 -24.23
N ASN A 113 -3.13 14.08 -23.32
CA ASN A 113 -2.60 14.12 -21.96
C ASN A 113 -1.24 13.43 -21.82
N ALA A 114 -0.75 12.71 -22.84
CA ALA A 114 0.59 12.13 -22.87
C ALA A 114 1.46 13.04 -23.75
N VAL A 115 2.26 13.92 -23.16
CA VAL A 115 2.95 15.00 -23.86
C VAL A 115 4.45 14.83 -23.72
N VAL A 116 5.17 14.77 -24.83
CA VAL A 116 6.64 14.86 -24.79
C VAL A 116 7.06 16.32 -24.82
N VAL A 117 7.81 16.73 -23.80
CA VAL A 117 8.26 18.10 -23.60
C VAL A 117 9.58 18.10 -22.82
N ASP A 118 10.53 18.92 -23.24
CA ASP A 118 11.82 19.12 -22.55
C ASP A 118 12.57 17.80 -22.21
N GLY A 119 12.58 16.85 -23.15
CA GLY A 119 13.25 15.54 -22.98
C GLY A 119 12.55 14.60 -22.00
N ASN A 120 11.27 14.81 -21.71
CA ASN A 120 10.47 13.98 -20.81
C ASN A 120 9.12 13.64 -21.46
N LEU A 121 8.54 12.50 -21.06
CA LEU A 121 7.13 12.21 -21.25
C LEU A 121 6.33 12.62 -20.00
N GLU A 122 5.42 13.58 -20.16
CA GLU A 122 4.47 13.96 -19.12
C GLU A 122 3.11 13.29 -19.35
N LEU A 123 2.63 12.53 -18.36
CA LEU A 123 1.26 12.06 -18.30
C LEU A 123 0.47 13.04 -17.42
N GLN A 124 -0.21 13.99 -18.06
CA GLN A 124 -0.82 15.15 -17.41
C GLN A 124 -2.25 14.87 -16.94
N ALA A 125 -2.55 15.20 -15.69
CA ALA A 125 -3.90 15.26 -15.15
C ALA A 125 -4.55 16.61 -15.48
N ARG A 126 -5.79 16.57 -15.98
CA ARG A 126 -6.58 17.78 -16.26
C ARG A 126 -8.00 17.65 -15.72
N LYS A 127 -8.50 18.73 -15.14
CA LYS A 127 -9.91 18.87 -14.74
C LYS A 127 -10.75 19.10 -15.98
N GLU A 128 -11.25 18.02 -16.56
CA GLU A 128 -12.06 18.04 -17.77
C GLU A 128 -13.03 16.87 -17.77
N THR A 129 -14.32 17.18 -17.91
CA THR A 129 -15.34 16.12 -18.05
C THR A 129 -15.36 15.60 -19.48
N ARG A 130 -14.90 14.37 -19.69
CA ARG A 130 -14.85 13.72 -21.00
C ARG A 130 -15.24 12.24 -20.87
N ALA A 131 -16.08 11.76 -21.80
CA ALA A 131 -16.57 10.37 -21.83
C ALA A 131 -17.17 9.85 -20.50
N GLY A 132 -17.85 10.71 -19.74
CA GLY A 132 -18.53 10.34 -18.49
C GLY A 132 -17.63 10.25 -17.25
N GLN A 133 -16.40 10.75 -17.34
CA GLN A 133 -15.43 10.83 -16.24
C GLN A 133 -15.02 12.30 -16.05
N GLU A 134 -14.81 12.73 -14.80
CA GLU A 134 -14.63 14.15 -14.44
C GLU A 134 -13.20 14.67 -14.66
N TRP A 135 -12.28 13.77 -14.97
CA TRP A 135 -10.88 14.07 -15.20
C TRP A 135 -10.37 13.40 -16.49
N THR A 136 -9.31 13.96 -17.07
CA THR A 136 -8.52 13.35 -18.15
C THR A 136 -7.06 13.14 -17.73
N THR A 137 -6.43 12.07 -18.21
CA THR A 137 -5.05 11.66 -17.86
C THR A 137 -4.33 11.01 -19.04
N GLY A 138 -3.00 10.90 -18.97
CA GLY A 138 -2.18 10.20 -19.98
C GLY A 138 -1.93 8.73 -19.64
N ASN A 139 -1.93 7.87 -20.67
CA ASN A 139 -1.57 6.46 -20.57
C ASN A 139 -1.01 5.99 -21.92
N VAL A 140 0.10 5.27 -21.87
CA VAL A 140 0.74 4.67 -23.04
C VAL A 140 1.19 3.24 -22.78
N TRP A 141 1.21 2.43 -23.83
CA TRP A 141 1.90 1.14 -23.82
C TRP A 141 2.81 0.97 -25.04
N SER A 142 3.92 0.27 -24.87
CA SER A 142 4.88 0.06 -25.95
C SER A 142 4.26 -0.72 -27.10
N LYS A 143 4.62 -0.38 -28.34
CA LYS A 143 4.29 -1.19 -29.52
C LYS A 143 5.02 -2.53 -29.53
N GLU A 144 6.25 -2.52 -29.04
CA GLU A 144 7.06 -3.73 -28.88
C GLU A 144 6.59 -4.52 -27.65
N SER A 145 6.84 -5.83 -27.70
CA SER A 145 6.69 -6.75 -26.57
C SER A 145 8.06 -7.25 -26.13
N PHE A 146 8.20 -7.49 -24.84
CA PHE A 146 9.45 -7.87 -24.20
C PHE A 146 9.23 -9.09 -23.31
N GLY A 147 10.13 -10.07 -23.40
CA GLY A 147 10.20 -11.20 -22.49
C GLY A 147 11.12 -10.91 -21.29
N TYR A 148 11.76 -11.96 -20.77
CA TYR A 148 12.71 -11.86 -19.67
C TYR A 148 13.78 -10.78 -19.90
N GLY A 149 14.11 -10.05 -18.84
CA GLY A 149 15.00 -8.90 -18.93
C GLY A 149 15.01 -8.09 -17.64
N TYR A 150 15.76 -6.99 -17.68
CA TYR A 150 15.64 -5.94 -16.68
C TYR A 150 14.92 -4.75 -17.29
N PHE A 151 13.86 -4.30 -16.62
CA PHE A 151 13.06 -3.15 -17.02
C PHE A 151 13.29 -2.05 -16.01
N GLU A 152 13.52 -0.83 -16.48
CA GLU A 152 13.74 0.33 -15.63
C GLU A 152 13.06 1.57 -16.21
N ALA A 153 12.43 2.36 -15.36
CA ALA A 153 11.96 3.69 -15.71
C ALA A 153 12.42 4.70 -14.65
N ARG A 154 12.77 5.91 -15.08
CA ARG A 154 13.09 7.02 -14.18
C ARG A 154 11.99 8.06 -14.27
N TYR A 155 11.32 8.36 -13.16
CA TYR A 155 10.20 9.31 -13.18
C TYR A 155 9.90 9.96 -11.82
N LYS A 156 9.14 11.05 -11.89
CA LYS A 156 8.46 11.73 -10.77
C LYS A 156 6.98 11.43 -10.79
N TYR A 157 6.36 11.43 -9.62
CA TYR A 157 4.93 11.33 -9.47
C TYR A 157 4.24 12.65 -9.84
N ALA A 158 2.98 12.55 -10.27
CA ALA A 158 2.05 13.67 -10.14
C ALA A 158 1.89 14.00 -8.65
N ALA A 159 2.30 15.21 -8.26
CA ALA A 159 2.46 15.63 -6.87
C ALA A 159 1.12 15.96 -6.19
N ALA A 160 0.18 15.02 -6.18
CA ALA A 160 -1.13 15.18 -5.57
C ALA A 160 -1.68 13.84 -5.04
N PRO A 161 -2.49 13.87 -3.96
CA PRO A 161 -3.27 12.73 -3.53
C PRO A 161 -4.23 12.23 -4.61
N ALA A 162 -4.76 11.02 -4.44
CA ALA A 162 -5.62 10.29 -5.38
C ALA A 162 -4.96 9.85 -6.71
N THR A 163 -3.70 10.19 -6.94
CA THR A 163 -2.94 9.71 -8.10
C THR A 163 -2.49 8.26 -7.93
N ASN A 164 -2.55 7.50 -9.02
CA ASN A 164 -1.80 6.25 -9.19
C ASN A 164 -0.80 6.44 -10.34
N ASN A 165 0.48 6.50 -9.97
CA ASN A 165 1.63 6.74 -10.85
C ASN A 165 2.25 5.40 -11.20
N SER A 166 1.89 4.85 -12.36
CA SER A 166 2.10 3.44 -12.64
C SER A 166 3.13 3.15 -13.74
N PHE A 167 4.02 2.22 -13.43
CA PHE A 167 4.93 1.54 -14.35
C PHE A 167 4.73 0.03 -14.18
N TRP A 168 4.23 -0.62 -15.22
CA TRP A 168 3.81 -2.01 -15.17
C TRP A 168 4.01 -2.73 -16.49
N LEU A 169 4.06 -4.06 -16.44
CA LEU A 169 4.18 -4.93 -17.59
C LEU A 169 2.91 -5.74 -17.77
N TRP A 170 2.34 -5.71 -18.98
CA TRP A 170 1.08 -6.37 -19.29
C TRP A 170 1.06 -6.89 -20.72
N PRO A 171 0.45 -8.05 -21.01
CA PRO A 171 0.25 -8.57 -22.36
C PRO A 171 -0.82 -7.75 -23.14
N ALA A 172 -0.56 -6.47 -23.37
CA ALA A 172 -1.46 -5.53 -24.06
C ALA A 172 -1.77 -5.96 -25.50
N HIS A 173 -0.85 -6.69 -26.13
CA HIS A 173 -1.00 -7.26 -27.48
C HIS A 173 -1.63 -8.66 -27.49
N GLY A 174 -2.09 -9.14 -26.32
CA GLY A 174 -2.63 -10.47 -26.11
C GLY A 174 -1.59 -11.46 -25.56
N SER A 175 -2.08 -12.62 -25.10
CA SER A 175 -1.24 -13.73 -24.63
C SER A 175 -1.43 -14.95 -25.52
N PRO A 176 -0.38 -15.75 -25.75
CA PRO A 176 -0.51 -17.02 -26.46
C PRO A 176 -1.56 -17.95 -25.82
N LYS A 177 -2.18 -18.79 -26.66
CA LYS A 177 -3.24 -19.69 -26.19
C LYS A 177 -2.66 -20.70 -25.20
N GLY A 178 -3.25 -20.73 -23.99
CA GLY A 178 -2.85 -21.65 -22.93
C GLY A 178 -1.83 -21.06 -21.96
N GLU A 179 -1.30 -19.87 -22.24
CA GLU A 179 -0.41 -19.16 -21.31
C GLU A 179 -1.22 -18.28 -20.34
N LYS A 180 -0.59 -17.99 -19.20
CA LYS A 180 -1.19 -17.16 -18.15
C LYS A 180 -1.09 -15.68 -18.52
N ARG A 181 -2.14 -14.92 -18.23
CA ARG A 181 -2.12 -13.45 -18.31
C ARG A 181 -1.53 -12.91 -17.02
N CYS A 182 -0.21 -12.70 -17.04
CA CYS A 182 0.50 -12.06 -15.95
C CYS A 182 0.44 -10.53 -16.06
N GLU A 183 0.36 -9.86 -14.91
CA GLU A 183 0.65 -8.44 -14.73
C GLU A 183 1.82 -8.32 -13.76
N ILE A 184 2.82 -7.50 -14.09
CA ILE A 184 3.92 -7.15 -13.19
C ILE A 184 3.82 -5.66 -12.90
N ASP A 185 3.33 -5.30 -11.73
CA ASP A 185 3.27 -3.92 -11.28
C ASP A 185 4.58 -3.59 -10.59
N ILE A 186 5.48 -2.94 -11.32
CA ILE A 186 6.79 -2.52 -10.81
C ILE A 186 6.60 -1.40 -9.79
N ASN A 187 5.70 -0.48 -10.10
CA ASN A 187 5.25 0.54 -9.17
C ASN A 187 3.82 1.00 -9.52
N GLU A 188 2.89 0.87 -8.58
CA GLU A 188 1.61 1.60 -8.50
C GLU A 188 1.73 2.67 -7.40
N GLY A 189 2.38 3.77 -7.75
CA GLY A 189 2.89 4.75 -6.80
C GLY A 189 1.82 5.72 -6.30
N HIS A 190 1.76 5.93 -4.99
CA HIS A 190 0.88 6.93 -4.38
C HIS A 190 1.72 8.03 -3.71
N PHE A 191 1.33 9.28 -3.98
CA PHE A 191 1.93 10.46 -3.35
C PHE A 191 1.77 10.42 -1.82
N PRO A 192 2.77 10.85 -1.03
CA PRO A 192 4.04 11.47 -1.48
C PRO A 192 5.19 10.50 -1.77
N ASN A 193 5.24 9.34 -1.12
CA ASN A 193 6.44 8.50 -1.10
C ASN A 193 6.15 6.99 -1.00
N VAL A 194 4.98 6.55 -1.44
CA VAL A 194 4.58 5.13 -1.38
C VAL A 194 4.83 4.47 -2.74
N VAL A 195 5.50 3.32 -2.72
CA VAL A 195 5.69 2.43 -3.87
C VAL A 195 4.90 1.16 -3.62
N ASN A 196 3.96 0.82 -4.50
CA ASN A 196 3.27 -0.46 -4.42
C ASN A 196 3.77 -1.37 -5.54
N SER A 197 4.21 -2.58 -5.19
CA SER A 197 4.61 -3.61 -6.15
C SER A 197 3.63 -4.78 -6.11
N ASN A 198 3.35 -5.40 -7.24
CA ASN A 198 2.41 -6.51 -7.30
C ASN A 198 2.69 -7.43 -8.51
N VAL A 199 2.23 -8.67 -8.39
CA VAL A 199 2.26 -9.65 -9.48
C VAL A 199 0.90 -10.32 -9.53
N HIS A 200 0.18 -10.16 -10.63
CA HIS A 200 -1.13 -10.77 -10.83
C HIS A 200 -1.07 -11.98 -11.75
N ASN A 201 -1.96 -12.95 -11.48
CA ASN A 201 -2.37 -13.95 -12.45
C ASN A 201 -3.85 -13.77 -12.77
N TRP A 202 -4.16 -13.21 -13.93
CA TRP A 202 -5.54 -12.94 -14.34
C TRP A 202 -6.22 -14.13 -15.04
N THR A 203 -5.49 -15.21 -15.29
CA THR A 203 -6.03 -16.43 -15.91
C THR A 203 -6.73 -17.30 -14.88
N ASP A 204 -6.04 -17.63 -13.78
CA ASP A 204 -6.56 -18.56 -12.78
C ASP A 204 -7.43 -17.81 -11.76
N LYS A 205 -8.75 -18.05 -11.81
CA LYS A 205 -9.74 -17.39 -10.93
C LYS A 205 -10.53 -18.40 -10.10
N TRP A 206 -10.88 -18.02 -8.89
CA TRP A 206 -11.75 -18.80 -8.01
C TRP A 206 -12.82 -17.93 -7.36
N THR A 207 -13.91 -18.55 -6.92
CA THR A 207 -15.00 -17.85 -6.24
C THR A 207 -14.87 -18.05 -4.74
N THR A 208 -14.96 -16.98 -3.96
CA THR A 208 -15.00 -17.03 -2.50
C THR A 208 -16.33 -17.56 -1.99
N ALA A 209 -16.40 -17.97 -0.72
CA ALA A 209 -17.66 -18.36 -0.07
C ALA A 209 -18.74 -17.25 -0.15
N SER A 210 -18.33 -15.98 -0.17
CA SER A 210 -19.20 -14.82 -0.36
C SER A 210 -19.62 -14.54 -1.81
N GLY A 211 -19.22 -15.39 -2.77
CA GLY A 211 -19.57 -15.26 -4.19
C GLY A 211 -18.67 -14.30 -4.97
N GLY A 212 -17.62 -13.75 -4.36
CA GLY A 212 -16.69 -12.84 -5.02
C GLY A 212 -15.68 -13.60 -5.88
N LEU A 213 -15.47 -13.16 -7.11
CA LEU A 213 -14.40 -13.70 -7.96
C LEU A 213 -13.05 -13.13 -7.53
N LYS A 214 -12.06 -14.00 -7.32
CA LYS A 214 -10.70 -13.68 -6.91
C LYS A 214 -9.69 -14.30 -7.87
N HIS A 215 -8.49 -13.75 -7.84
CA HIS A 215 -7.33 -14.23 -8.57
C HIS A 215 -6.08 -14.01 -7.73
N TYR A 216 -4.99 -14.70 -8.08
CA TYR A 216 -3.74 -14.54 -7.37
C TYR A 216 -3.19 -13.12 -7.60
N ASN A 217 -2.78 -12.50 -6.51
CA ASN A 217 -2.05 -11.24 -6.48
C ASN A 217 -1.08 -11.28 -5.30
N ASN A 218 -0.02 -10.49 -5.37
CA ASN A 218 0.97 -10.37 -4.31
C ASN A 218 1.33 -8.91 -4.09
N GLN A 219 0.30 -8.11 -3.81
CA GLN A 219 0.42 -6.66 -3.63
C GLN A 219 1.13 -6.34 -2.32
N ILE A 220 2.11 -5.45 -2.39
CA ILE A 220 2.87 -4.96 -1.23
C ILE A 220 3.08 -3.46 -1.37
N ALA A 221 2.82 -2.73 -0.28
CA ALA A 221 3.09 -1.30 -0.17
C ALA A 221 4.37 -1.05 0.62
N HIS A 222 5.29 -0.28 0.03
CA HIS A 222 6.60 0.04 0.56
C HIS A 222 6.70 1.54 0.84
N THR A 223 7.28 1.88 1.99
CA THR A 223 7.64 3.23 2.41
C THR A 223 9.14 3.23 2.72
N PHE A 224 9.94 3.62 1.74
CA PHE A 224 11.42 3.56 1.83
C PHE A 224 12.01 4.64 2.72
N TYR A 225 11.31 5.77 2.87
CA TYR A 225 11.74 6.91 3.66
C TYR A 225 10.64 7.26 4.67
N GLY A 226 11.03 7.44 5.93
CA GLY A 226 10.12 7.60 7.06
C GLY A 226 10.35 6.50 8.09
N GLU A 227 9.96 6.75 9.34
CA GLU A 227 10.23 5.88 10.48
C GLU A 227 8.91 5.39 11.10
N PRO A 228 8.84 4.13 11.57
CA PRO A 228 7.68 3.65 12.31
C PRO A 228 7.58 4.30 13.68
N VAL A 229 8.72 4.74 14.24
CA VAL A 229 8.84 5.30 15.59
C VAL A 229 8.82 6.82 15.56
N HIS A 230 7.99 7.41 16.40
CA HIS A 230 8.08 8.84 16.73
C HIS A 230 8.21 8.99 18.24
N SER A 231 9.26 9.66 18.69
CA SER A 231 9.53 9.95 20.10
C SER A 231 9.62 11.45 20.30
N ILE A 232 8.66 12.02 21.02
CA ILE A 232 8.44 13.45 21.17
C ILE A 232 8.62 13.77 22.65
N GLN A 233 9.80 14.27 23.01
CA GLN A 233 10.06 14.85 24.33
C GLN A 233 9.56 16.30 24.31
N LEU A 234 8.76 16.69 25.29
CA LEU A 234 8.28 18.06 25.43
C LEU A 234 9.30 18.87 26.23
N ASP A 235 9.52 20.12 25.80
CA ASP A 235 10.38 21.08 26.51
C ASP A 235 9.83 21.37 27.91
N GLU A 236 8.50 21.50 28.01
CA GLU A 236 7.78 21.71 29.26
C GLU A 236 6.59 20.73 29.35
N PRO A 237 6.30 20.14 30.53
CA PRO A 237 5.14 19.29 30.69
C PRO A 237 3.82 20.03 30.39
N VAL A 238 2.93 19.37 29.65
CA VAL A 238 1.57 19.85 29.42
C VAL A 238 0.59 19.23 30.40
N LYS A 239 -0.31 20.07 30.92
CA LYS A 239 -1.42 19.66 31.80
C LYS A 239 -2.66 19.39 30.98
N THR A 240 -3.21 18.18 31.08
CA THR A 240 -4.40 17.82 30.30
C THR A 240 -5.21 16.67 30.88
N THR A 241 -6.51 16.67 30.57
CA THR A 241 -7.39 15.50 30.77
C THR A 241 -7.66 14.76 29.46
N LYS A 242 -7.17 15.24 28.31
CA LYS A 242 -7.36 14.55 27.02
C LYS A 242 -6.18 14.73 26.08
N ILE A 243 -5.75 13.63 25.47
CA ILE A 243 -4.81 13.66 24.33
C ILE A 243 -5.45 12.91 23.17
N ARG A 244 -5.22 13.37 21.95
CA ARG A 244 -5.66 12.68 20.73
C ARG A 244 -4.58 12.67 19.67
N LEU A 245 -4.67 11.68 18.80
CA LEU A 245 -4.00 11.66 17.50
C LEU A 245 -5.06 11.67 16.41
N THR A 246 -4.88 12.50 15.39
CA THR A 246 -5.71 12.54 14.18
C THR A 246 -4.85 12.36 12.94
N SER A 247 -5.41 11.78 11.88
CA SER A 247 -4.70 11.52 10.63
C SER A 247 -5.67 11.49 9.45
N LYS A 248 -5.23 12.03 8.33
CA LYS A 248 -5.87 11.96 7.01
C LYS A 248 -5.33 10.80 6.17
N ASN A 249 -4.53 9.91 6.78
CA ASN A 249 -3.90 8.80 6.09
C ASN A 249 -4.94 8.05 5.23
N PRO A 250 -4.63 7.85 3.94
CA PRO A 250 -5.59 7.38 2.95
C PRO A 250 -6.10 5.96 3.24
N LYS A 251 -5.22 5.12 3.76
CA LYS A 251 -5.50 3.73 4.16
C LYS A 251 -5.80 3.62 5.66
N SER A 252 -6.17 2.42 6.11
CA SER A 252 -6.19 2.12 7.53
C SER A 252 -4.81 2.40 8.15
N VAL A 253 -4.81 2.99 9.34
CA VAL A 253 -3.63 3.20 10.17
C VAL A 253 -3.42 1.96 11.03
N TYR A 254 -2.17 1.52 11.16
CA TYR A 254 -1.75 0.43 12.02
C TYR A 254 -0.94 1.03 13.16
N LEU A 255 -1.53 1.13 14.35
CA LEU A 255 -0.88 1.66 15.54
C LEU A 255 -0.56 0.51 16.49
N ARG A 256 0.72 0.32 16.81
CA ARG A 256 1.19 -0.79 17.65
C ARG A 256 1.33 -0.41 19.10
N GLU A 257 1.76 0.82 19.33
CA GLU A 257 2.04 1.28 20.66
C GLU A 257 1.89 2.80 20.68
N PHE A 258 1.30 3.31 21.76
CA PHE A 258 1.13 4.72 22.06
C PHE A 258 1.43 4.92 23.54
N ARG A 259 2.55 5.59 23.83
CA ARG A 259 3.01 5.81 25.20
C ARG A 259 2.95 7.28 25.53
N LEU A 260 2.45 7.57 26.73
CA LEU A 260 2.46 8.88 27.35
C LEU A 260 3.27 8.81 28.64
N PHE A 261 4.19 9.74 28.81
CA PHE A 261 5.10 9.77 29.95
C PHE A 261 4.92 11.04 30.75
N GLY A 262 5.03 10.91 32.07
CA GLY A 262 5.05 12.05 32.99
C GLY A 262 6.48 12.53 33.30
N PRO A 263 6.62 13.65 34.04
CA PRO A 263 7.90 14.35 34.23
C PRO A 263 9.01 13.56 34.95
N SER A 264 8.70 12.40 35.53
CA SER A 264 9.70 11.51 36.13
C SER A 264 10.56 10.79 35.08
N VAL A 265 10.13 10.76 33.81
CA VAL A 265 10.86 10.18 32.68
C VAL A 265 11.64 11.30 31.98
N ASN A 266 12.91 11.45 32.35
CA ASN A 266 13.79 12.49 31.80
C ASN A 266 14.28 12.17 30.38
N GLU A 267 14.44 10.88 30.07
CA GLU A 267 14.83 10.38 28.76
C GLU A 267 13.83 9.31 28.34
N LEU A 268 13.28 9.44 27.14
CA LEU A 268 12.31 8.49 26.61
C LEU A 268 12.96 7.11 26.42
N PRO A 269 12.32 6.02 26.88
CA PRO A 269 12.77 4.66 26.60
C PRO A 269 12.84 4.36 25.10
N ILE A 270 13.53 3.28 24.72
CA ILE A 270 13.56 2.85 23.31
C ILE A 270 12.16 2.35 22.91
N ALA A 271 11.53 2.98 21.92
CA ALA A 271 10.14 2.70 21.54
C ALA A 271 9.93 1.27 21.01
N MET A 272 10.95 0.69 20.40
CA MET A 272 10.93 -0.68 19.84
C MET A 272 11.27 -1.77 20.87
N GLU A 273 11.46 -1.41 22.13
CA GLU A 273 11.74 -2.33 23.23
C GLU A 273 10.59 -2.35 24.24
N LYS A 274 10.53 -3.45 25.00
CA LYS A 274 9.61 -3.59 26.13
C LYS A 274 9.86 -2.46 27.14
N LEU A 275 8.80 -1.87 27.66
CA LEU A 275 8.90 -0.82 28.66
C LEU A 275 9.50 -1.37 29.97
N PRO A 276 10.45 -0.67 30.63
CA PRO A 276 10.91 -1.08 31.94
C PRO A 276 9.77 -1.07 32.96
N ASP A 277 9.70 -2.08 33.84
CA ASP A 277 8.63 -2.21 34.85
C ASP A 277 8.51 -0.98 35.80
N SER A 278 9.58 -0.17 35.90
CA SER A 278 9.60 1.06 36.70
C SER A 278 9.03 2.30 35.99
N VAL A 279 8.75 2.20 34.69
CA VAL A 279 8.25 3.32 33.87
C VAL A 279 6.77 3.12 33.62
N VAL A 280 5.98 4.16 33.87
CA VAL A 280 4.52 4.12 33.69
C VAL A 280 4.17 4.72 32.34
N ASN A 281 3.47 3.96 31.51
CA ASN A 281 2.73 4.51 30.39
C ASN A 281 1.39 5.07 30.91
N LEU A 282 1.23 6.39 30.94
CA LEU A 282 0.00 7.05 31.38
C LEU A 282 -1.20 6.65 30.53
N ALA A 283 -1.01 6.32 29.25
CA ALA A 283 -2.08 5.88 28.34
C ALA A 283 -2.60 4.46 28.63
N ALA A 284 -1.82 3.65 29.37
CA ALA A 284 -2.12 2.25 29.65
C ALA A 284 -2.81 2.03 31.02
N GLN A 285 -3.14 3.09 31.76
CA GLN A 285 -3.78 2.96 33.06
C GLN A 285 -5.24 2.50 32.92
N ASP A 286 -5.70 1.64 33.84
CA ASP A 286 -7.02 0.97 33.78
C ASP A 286 -8.22 1.94 33.77
N ASP A 287 -8.03 3.16 34.25
CA ASP A 287 -9.07 4.19 34.35
C ASP A 287 -9.08 5.18 33.16
N VAL A 288 -8.16 5.03 32.21
CA VAL A 288 -8.13 5.80 30.96
C VAL A 288 -9.19 5.28 30.02
N GLN A 289 -10.05 6.18 29.55
CA GLN A 289 -11.02 5.85 28.50
C GLN A 289 -10.40 6.11 27.14
N ILE A 290 -10.36 5.07 26.30
CA ILE A 290 -9.90 5.18 24.92
C ILE A 290 -11.13 5.27 24.02
N THR A 291 -11.13 6.22 23.10
CA THR A 291 -12.14 6.32 22.04
C THR A 291 -11.45 6.50 20.70
N HIS A 292 -12.04 5.98 19.62
CA HIS A 292 -11.37 5.99 18.32
C HIS A 292 -12.35 5.92 17.13
N SER A 293 -11.80 6.20 15.95
CA SER A 293 -12.48 6.18 14.64
C SER A 293 -12.88 4.79 14.10
N GLY A 294 -12.96 3.76 14.95
CA GLY A 294 -13.28 2.37 14.60
C GLY A 294 -12.08 1.41 14.56
N SER A 295 -12.35 0.10 14.52
CA SER A 295 -11.35 -0.98 14.50
C SER A 295 -11.63 -1.97 13.36
N SER A 296 -10.61 -2.47 12.67
CA SER A 296 -10.75 -3.58 11.72
C SER A 296 -11.18 -4.88 12.42
N TRP A 297 -12.00 -5.70 11.74
CA TRP A 297 -12.67 -6.90 12.28
C TRP A 297 -11.77 -8.15 12.40
N THR A 298 -10.46 -7.99 12.51
CA THR A 298 -9.52 -9.12 12.63
C THR A 298 -9.17 -9.39 14.09
N GLU A 299 -9.00 -10.65 14.47
CA GLU A 299 -8.66 -11.06 15.84
C GLU A 299 -7.40 -10.41 16.44
N ASN A 300 -6.49 -9.95 15.57
CA ASN A 300 -5.23 -9.29 15.90
C ASN A 300 -5.31 -7.75 15.83
N ALA A 301 -6.52 -7.17 15.85
CA ALA A 301 -6.75 -5.73 15.86
C ALA A 301 -7.72 -5.34 16.98
N LYS A 302 -7.22 -4.76 18.08
CA LYS A 302 -8.04 -4.35 19.23
C LYS A 302 -7.61 -2.98 19.75
N GLU A 303 -8.53 -2.29 20.42
CA GLU A 303 -8.25 -1.00 21.07
C GLU A 303 -7.15 -1.14 22.14
N SER A 304 -7.26 -2.17 22.98
CA SER A 304 -6.29 -2.45 24.05
C SER A 304 -4.87 -2.72 23.55
N PHE A 305 -4.69 -3.04 22.26
CA PHE A 305 -3.39 -3.32 21.67
C PHE A 305 -2.60 -2.05 21.32
N MET A 306 -3.15 -0.85 21.55
CA MET A 306 -2.38 0.40 21.40
C MET A 306 -1.46 0.68 22.58
N THR A 307 -1.63 -0.03 23.69
CA THR A 307 -1.00 0.32 24.98
C THR A 307 -0.59 -0.93 25.77
N ASP A 308 -0.54 -2.10 25.13
CA ASP A 308 -0.26 -3.38 25.79
C ASP A 308 1.23 -3.71 25.89
N ASP A 309 2.11 -2.87 25.35
CA ASP A 309 3.57 -3.06 25.32
C ASP A 309 4.00 -4.29 24.49
N ILE A 310 3.16 -4.73 23.55
CA ILE A 310 3.41 -5.88 22.67
C ILE A 310 3.44 -5.42 21.21
N LEU A 311 4.62 -5.17 20.65
CA LEU A 311 4.76 -4.68 19.26
C LEU A 311 4.22 -5.64 18.18
N ALA A 312 3.94 -6.90 18.49
CA ALA A 312 3.29 -7.83 17.57
C ALA A 312 1.76 -7.60 17.48
N SER A 313 1.17 -6.97 18.49
CA SER A 313 -0.23 -6.55 18.52
C SER A 313 -0.37 -5.17 17.85
N ARG A 314 -1.62 -4.78 17.57
CA ARG A 314 -1.94 -3.45 17.02
C ARG A 314 -3.42 -3.12 17.10
N TRP A 315 -3.71 -1.84 17.06
CA TRP A 315 -4.98 -1.33 16.60
C TRP A 315 -4.91 -1.00 15.11
N VAL A 316 -6.04 -1.21 14.41
CA VAL A 316 -6.16 -0.90 12.99
C VAL A 316 -7.40 -0.04 12.78
N SER A 317 -7.26 1.17 12.28
CA SER A 317 -8.38 2.07 12.05
C SER A 317 -9.33 1.55 10.96
N ASN A 318 -10.54 2.13 10.89
CA ASN A 318 -11.37 2.05 9.68
C ASN A 318 -10.57 2.50 8.44
N SER A 319 -10.96 2.04 7.25
CA SER A 319 -10.28 2.42 6.00
C SER A 319 -10.75 3.75 5.42
N GLN A 320 -11.93 4.23 5.83
CA GLN A 320 -12.59 5.42 5.30
C GLN A 320 -12.67 6.54 6.35
N GLY A 321 -12.70 7.80 5.90
CA GLY A 321 -12.78 8.98 6.77
C GLY A 321 -11.50 9.31 7.53
N THR A 322 -11.56 10.36 8.36
CA THR A 322 -10.47 10.78 9.25
C THR A 322 -10.20 9.69 10.30
N LYS A 323 -8.92 9.34 10.49
CA LYS A 323 -8.49 8.39 11.51
C LYS A 323 -8.18 9.16 12.76
N TRP A 324 -8.68 8.71 13.89
CA TRP A 324 -8.39 9.33 15.18
C TRP A 324 -8.46 8.33 16.33
N ILE A 325 -7.71 8.63 17.37
CA ILE A 325 -7.75 8.01 18.70
C ILE A 325 -7.73 9.13 19.73
N GLN A 326 -8.35 8.92 20.89
CA GLN A 326 -8.38 9.86 22.00
C GLN A 326 -8.28 9.08 23.31
N PHE A 327 -7.46 9.59 24.22
CA PHE A 327 -7.29 9.14 25.59
C PHE A 327 -7.90 10.19 26.51
N ASP A 328 -8.91 9.81 27.29
CA ASP A 328 -9.55 10.65 28.30
C ASP A 328 -9.12 10.17 29.69
N PHE A 329 -8.48 11.06 30.45
CA PHE A 329 -8.02 10.81 31.81
C PHE A 329 -9.08 11.24 32.83
N PRO A 330 -9.28 10.47 33.93
CA PRO A 330 -10.24 10.84 34.97
C PRO A 330 -9.79 12.05 35.80
N PHE A 331 -8.50 12.34 35.81
CA PHE A 331 -7.89 13.52 36.43
C PHE A 331 -6.80 14.10 35.53
N GLU A 332 -6.45 15.36 35.77
CA GLU A 332 -5.40 16.05 35.00
C GLU A 332 -4.07 15.33 35.15
N GLN A 333 -3.43 15.03 34.01
CA GLN A 333 -2.10 14.45 33.93
C GLN A 333 -1.09 15.53 33.57
N ASP A 334 0.12 15.42 34.14
CA ASP A 334 1.31 16.09 33.62
C ASP A 334 1.95 15.16 32.58
N VAL A 335 1.92 15.54 31.31
CA VAL A 335 2.54 14.79 30.20
C VAL A 335 3.78 15.53 29.75
N SER A 336 4.95 14.88 29.79
CA SER A 336 6.23 15.43 29.34
C SER A 336 6.79 14.71 28.12
N GLY A 337 6.21 13.57 27.74
CA GLY A 337 6.74 12.77 26.64
C GLY A 337 5.67 11.94 25.96
N ILE A 338 5.79 11.79 24.65
CA ILE A 338 4.87 11.03 23.81
C ILE A 338 5.70 10.12 22.90
N GLN A 339 5.33 8.84 22.80
CA GLN A 339 5.90 7.92 21.83
C GLN A 339 4.80 7.19 21.07
N LEU A 340 5.04 6.92 19.80
CA LEU A 340 4.19 6.03 19.02
C LEU A 340 5.00 5.13 18.08
N VAL A 341 4.47 3.94 17.83
CA VAL A 341 5.00 2.98 16.84
C VAL A 341 3.89 2.63 15.86
N ASN A 342 4.13 2.82 14.56
CA ASN A 342 3.13 2.63 13.52
C ASN A 342 3.60 1.75 12.35
N GLY A 343 2.64 1.32 11.52
CA GLY A 343 2.88 0.54 10.31
C GLY A 343 2.96 -0.97 10.52
N LEU A 344 3.22 -1.68 9.42
CA LEU A 344 3.58 -3.08 9.43
C LEU A 344 5.09 -3.23 9.65
N LEU A 345 5.46 -4.07 10.60
CA LEU A 345 6.83 -4.43 10.93
C LEU A 345 7.20 -5.75 10.25
N LYS A 346 8.50 -6.01 10.19
CA LYS A 346 9.10 -7.18 9.55
C LYS A 346 8.41 -8.51 9.89
N ASP A 347 8.03 -8.71 11.16
CA ASP A 347 7.57 -10.00 11.68
C ASP A 347 6.06 -10.25 11.51
N ASP A 348 5.34 -9.36 10.82
CA ASP A 348 3.87 -9.47 10.75
C ASP A 348 3.35 -10.63 9.91
N GLY A 349 4.19 -11.27 9.10
CA GLY A 349 3.81 -12.45 8.31
C GLY A 349 2.72 -12.19 7.25
N ILE A 350 2.28 -10.95 7.08
CA ILE A 350 1.29 -10.55 6.06
C ILE A 350 2.06 -10.35 4.74
N ASN A 351 2.13 -11.45 3.97
CA ASN A 351 2.68 -11.64 2.63
C ASN A 351 4.19 -11.98 2.53
N ASN A 352 4.44 -13.25 2.16
CA ASN A 352 5.62 -13.82 1.51
C ASN A 352 7.00 -13.32 1.96
N GLY A 353 7.32 -13.44 3.26
CA GLY A 353 8.63 -13.90 3.79
C GLY A 353 9.96 -13.30 3.32
N TRP A 354 9.99 -12.28 2.46
CA TRP A 354 11.20 -11.88 1.73
C TRP A 354 11.37 -10.36 1.78
N LEU A 355 11.65 -9.85 2.98
CA LEU A 355 12.26 -8.53 3.15
C LEU A 355 13.71 -8.72 3.54
N GLU A 356 14.60 -8.01 2.87
CA GLU A 356 15.93 -7.77 3.40
C GLU A 356 15.82 -6.85 4.62
N ASP A 357 16.70 -7.06 5.60
CA ASP A 357 16.74 -6.29 6.84
C ASP A 357 16.86 -4.79 6.57
N GLY A 358 15.90 -4.01 7.09
CA GLY A 358 15.97 -2.55 7.14
C GLY A 358 15.67 -1.80 5.84
N LEU A 359 15.24 -2.47 4.77
CA LEU A 359 15.09 -1.84 3.44
C LEU A 359 13.68 -1.32 3.10
N ALA A 360 12.63 -1.60 3.88
CA ALA A 360 11.34 -0.94 3.69
C ALA A 360 10.44 -1.03 4.93
N ASN A 361 10.03 0.12 5.45
CA ASN A 361 8.86 0.20 6.32
C ASN A 361 7.60 -0.02 5.48
N ARG A 362 6.53 -0.57 6.06
CA ARG A 362 5.31 -0.91 5.32
C ARG A 362 4.09 -0.23 5.91
N ASN A 363 3.23 0.32 5.05
CA ASN A 363 1.99 0.99 5.46
C ASN A 363 2.20 1.99 6.61
N LEU A 364 3.30 2.76 6.57
CA LEU A 364 3.48 3.85 7.53
C LEU A 364 2.37 4.88 7.34
N MET A 365 2.01 5.55 8.42
CA MET A 365 1.16 6.74 8.35
C MET A 365 1.85 7.79 7.47
N THR A 366 1.14 8.32 6.50
CA THR A 366 1.63 9.44 5.67
C THR A 366 1.59 10.77 6.40
N ASP A 367 0.74 10.88 7.42
CA ASP A 367 0.52 12.10 8.19
C ASP A 367 -0.13 11.77 9.53
N PHE A 368 0.11 12.62 10.53
CA PHE A 368 -0.72 12.69 11.74
C PHE A 368 -0.47 13.99 12.52
N THR A 369 -1.45 14.35 13.36
CA THR A 369 -1.36 15.46 14.32
C THR A 369 -1.68 14.93 15.71
N ILE A 370 -0.83 15.25 16.69
CA ILE A 370 -1.07 14.96 18.11
C ILE A 370 -1.48 16.26 18.80
N GLU A 371 -2.56 16.21 19.56
CA GLU A 371 -3.11 17.35 20.27
C GLU A 371 -3.43 16.99 21.73
N TYR A 372 -3.36 17.98 22.61
CA TYR A 372 -3.86 17.90 23.98
C TYR A 372 -4.98 18.91 24.21
N PHE A 373 -5.89 18.61 25.13
CA PHE A 373 -6.98 19.51 25.47
C PHE A 373 -6.63 20.37 26.68
N ALA A 374 -6.64 21.69 26.53
CA ALA A 374 -6.40 22.64 27.60
C ALA A 374 -7.19 23.93 27.36
N ASN A 375 -7.61 24.59 28.45
CA ASN A 375 -8.33 25.88 28.38
C ASN A 375 -9.56 25.87 27.46
N GLY A 376 -10.24 24.73 27.37
CA GLY A 376 -11.45 24.55 26.54
C GLY A 376 -11.20 24.30 25.05
N ASN A 377 -9.94 24.17 24.60
CA ASN A 377 -9.60 23.95 23.19
C ASN A 377 -8.51 22.89 23.01
N TRP A 378 -8.44 22.31 21.81
CA TRP A 378 -7.31 21.46 21.40
C TRP A 378 -6.10 22.31 21.06
N GLN A 379 -4.93 21.87 21.52
CA GLN A 379 -3.63 22.50 21.29
C GLN A 379 -2.72 21.47 20.59
N VAL A 380 -2.06 21.87 19.52
CA VAL A 380 -1.14 20.99 18.78
C VAL A 380 0.14 20.76 19.59
N VAL A 381 0.54 19.49 19.71
CA VAL A 381 1.82 19.06 20.28
C VAL A 381 2.82 18.77 19.18
N HIS A 382 2.37 18.07 18.13
CA HIS A 382 3.23 17.58 17.07
C HIS A 382 2.44 17.39 15.79
N GLU A 383 3.05 17.74 14.66
CA GLU A 383 2.54 17.48 13.32
C GLU A 383 3.62 16.71 12.56
N TYR A 384 3.21 15.66 11.88
CA TYR A 384 4.05 14.86 11.01
C TYR A 384 3.45 14.82 9.61
N GLN A 385 4.28 15.07 8.61
CA GLN A 385 3.96 14.94 7.19
C GLN A 385 5.11 14.19 6.50
N SER A 386 4.82 13.00 5.97
CA SER A 386 5.82 12.20 5.26
C SER A 386 6.41 12.89 4.02
N SER A 387 5.68 13.83 3.42
CA SER A 387 6.16 14.66 2.31
C SER A 387 7.35 15.55 2.68
N GLU A 388 7.53 15.89 3.96
CA GLU A 388 8.71 16.62 4.45
C GLU A 388 9.95 15.71 4.55
N ILE A 389 9.75 14.39 4.57
CA ILE A 389 10.82 13.38 4.62
C ILE A 389 11.20 12.93 3.21
N ALA A 390 10.21 12.66 2.36
CA ALA A 390 10.41 12.32 0.97
C ALA A 390 9.19 12.70 0.13
N ASN A 391 9.45 13.29 -1.03
CA ASN A 391 8.42 13.70 -1.98
C ASN A 391 8.80 13.25 -3.39
N PHE A 392 8.23 12.14 -3.84
CA PHE A 392 8.51 11.57 -5.17
C PHE A 392 7.85 12.38 -6.30
N GLY A 393 7.09 13.42 -5.99
CA GLY A 393 6.66 14.43 -6.95
C GLY A 393 7.72 15.49 -7.24
N GLU A 394 8.70 15.67 -6.36
CA GLU A 394 9.78 16.66 -6.51
C GLU A 394 11.09 16.03 -7.02
N GLU A 395 11.31 14.75 -6.73
CA GLU A 395 12.56 14.04 -7.00
C GLU A 395 12.37 12.89 -7.99
N PHE A 396 13.27 12.79 -8.98
CA PHE A 396 13.28 11.66 -9.91
C PHE A 396 13.86 10.43 -9.23
N HIS A 397 13.13 9.32 -9.27
CA HIS A 397 13.59 8.03 -8.80
C HIS A 397 13.59 7.00 -9.93
N THR A 398 14.42 5.97 -9.80
CA THR A 398 14.41 4.81 -10.70
C THR A 398 13.64 3.65 -10.09
N TYR A 399 12.79 3.05 -10.90
CA TYR A 399 11.97 1.89 -10.54
C TYR A 399 12.29 0.80 -11.54
N GLY A 400 12.61 -0.40 -11.07
CA GLY A 400 12.97 -1.48 -11.97
C GLY A 400 12.63 -2.87 -11.48
N VAL A 401 12.62 -3.82 -12.42
CA VAL A 401 12.45 -5.25 -12.13
C VAL A 401 13.38 -6.07 -13.01
N ALA A 402 14.18 -6.95 -12.38
CA ALA A 402 14.88 -8.02 -13.08
C ALA A 402 13.98 -9.25 -13.07
N TRP A 403 13.52 -9.64 -14.25
CA TRP A 403 12.59 -10.72 -14.49
C TRP A 403 13.26 -11.84 -15.28
N ASP A 404 13.32 -13.03 -14.68
CA ASP A 404 13.76 -14.26 -15.33
C ASP A 404 12.74 -15.40 -15.12
N GLU A 405 13.10 -16.61 -15.55
CA GLU A 405 12.22 -17.77 -15.46
C GLU A 405 11.87 -18.17 -14.01
N ASP A 406 12.72 -17.82 -13.05
CA ASP A 406 12.61 -18.28 -11.66
C ASP A 406 12.08 -17.19 -10.73
N TYR A 407 12.42 -15.92 -10.95
CA TYR A 407 12.14 -14.82 -10.03
C TYR A 407 11.90 -13.48 -10.72
N LEU A 408 11.14 -12.65 -10.02
CA LEU A 408 11.07 -11.21 -10.22
C LEU A 408 11.76 -10.52 -9.02
N ARG A 409 12.73 -9.65 -9.31
CA ARG A 409 13.53 -8.90 -8.33
C ARG A 409 13.31 -7.41 -8.57
N PHE A 410 12.70 -6.72 -7.62
CA PHE A 410 12.30 -5.32 -7.75
C PHE A 410 13.32 -4.38 -7.12
N TYR A 411 13.58 -3.27 -7.81
CA TYR A 411 14.61 -2.30 -7.47
C TYR A 411 14.02 -0.89 -7.37
N PHE A 412 14.44 -0.16 -6.36
CA PHE A 412 14.17 1.27 -6.18
C PHE A 412 15.50 1.98 -5.99
N ASP A 413 15.81 2.95 -6.86
CA ASP A 413 17.13 3.60 -6.91
C ASP A 413 18.29 2.61 -6.97
N GLY A 414 18.10 1.59 -7.80
CA GLY A 414 19.04 0.49 -8.01
C GLY A 414 19.20 -0.46 -6.82
N LYS A 415 18.50 -0.25 -5.70
CA LYS A 415 18.56 -1.13 -4.52
C LYS A 415 17.45 -2.18 -4.58
N LEU A 416 17.82 -3.45 -4.47
CA LEU A 416 16.87 -4.55 -4.34
C LEU A 416 16.06 -4.38 -3.05
N PHE A 417 14.73 -4.38 -3.15
CA PHE A 417 13.86 -4.27 -1.96
C PHE A 417 12.84 -5.41 -1.86
N TYR A 418 12.61 -6.15 -2.94
CA TYR A 418 11.60 -7.19 -2.98
C TYR A 418 11.93 -8.25 -4.02
N THR A 419 11.77 -9.52 -3.65
CA THR A 419 11.91 -10.67 -4.55
C THR A 419 10.70 -11.58 -4.41
N VAL A 420 10.18 -12.05 -5.54
CA VAL A 420 9.08 -13.02 -5.61
C VAL A 420 9.41 -14.09 -6.64
N ARG A 421 9.05 -15.34 -6.35
CA ARG A 421 9.19 -16.44 -7.30
C ARG A 421 8.27 -16.21 -8.51
N ASN A 422 8.77 -16.50 -9.70
CA ASN A 422 8.01 -16.41 -10.93
C ASN A 422 7.20 -17.71 -11.17
N ASP A 423 5.94 -17.71 -10.76
CA ASP A 423 5.02 -18.85 -10.98
C ASP A 423 4.02 -18.60 -12.13
N VAL A 424 4.03 -17.39 -12.71
CA VAL A 424 2.91 -16.87 -13.50
C VAL A 424 3.30 -16.08 -14.75
N CYS A 425 4.49 -15.47 -14.82
CA CYS A 425 4.88 -14.54 -15.89
C CYS A 425 5.87 -15.19 -16.86
N PHE A 426 5.35 -15.81 -17.92
CA PHE A 426 6.15 -16.59 -18.89
C PHE A 426 5.96 -16.13 -20.35
N SER A 427 5.12 -15.12 -20.59
CA SER A 427 4.79 -14.59 -21.91
C SER A 427 5.34 -13.18 -22.06
N ASP A 428 5.69 -12.79 -23.29
CA ASP A 428 6.09 -11.40 -23.56
C ASP A 428 5.01 -10.39 -23.16
N THR A 429 5.46 -9.23 -22.71
CA THR A 429 4.61 -8.14 -22.20
C THR A 429 4.98 -6.81 -22.86
N ALA A 430 4.02 -5.92 -23.01
CA ALA A 430 4.31 -4.52 -23.29
C ALA A 430 4.72 -3.81 -21.99
N ILE A 431 5.46 -2.71 -22.14
CA ILE A 431 5.69 -1.75 -21.07
C ILE A 431 4.52 -0.78 -21.03
N LEU A 432 3.96 -0.52 -19.85
CA LEU A 432 2.85 0.41 -19.65
C LEU A 432 3.25 1.51 -18.67
N LEU A 433 2.97 2.75 -19.08
CA LEU A 433 3.08 3.94 -18.24
C LEU A 433 1.71 4.59 -18.14
N SER A 434 1.26 4.88 -16.92
CA SER A 434 -0.07 5.44 -16.73
C SER A 434 -0.16 6.31 -15.50
N LEU A 435 -0.74 7.49 -15.70
CA LEU A 435 -1.35 8.25 -14.60
C LEU A 435 -2.84 7.91 -14.55
N ALA A 436 -3.37 7.64 -13.37
CA ALA A 436 -4.80 7.52 -13.13
C ALA A 436 -5.20 8.32 -11.91
N ILE A 437 -6.42 8.87 -11.92
CA ILE A 437 -7.04 9.46 -10.73
C ILE A 437 -8.01 8.43 -10.18
N LEU A 438 -7.84 8.06 -8.92
CA LEU A 438 -8.64 7.02 -8.28
C LEU A 438 -9.69 7.64 -7.36
N LYS A 439 -10.89 7.07 -7.38
CA LYS A 439 -12.01 7.44 -6.49
C LYS A 439 -11.88 6.85 -5.10
N GLN A 440 -10.88 6.02 -4.87
CA GLN A 440 -10.70 5.27 -3.64
C GLN A 440 -9.83 6.03 -2.67
N ASN A 441 -10.24 6.02 -1.40
CA ASN A 441 -9.52 6.74 -0.37
C ASN A 441 -8.09 6.24 -0.18
N TYR A 442 -7.74 5.02 -0.61
CA TYR A 442 -6.40 4.44 -0.38
C TYR A 442 -5.25 5.12 -1.13
N SER A 443 -5.54 5.95 -2.13
CA SER A 443 -4.56 6.79 -2.82
C SER A 443 -4.63 8.26 -2.36
N GLY A 444 -5.59 8.60 -1.48
CA GLY A 444 -5.88 9.96 -1.05
C GLY A 444 -7.20 10.48 -1.62
N GLU A 445 -7.58 11.68 -1.18
CA GLU A 445 -8.80 12.35 -1.64
C GLU A 445 -8.57 13.06 -2.98
N ILE A 446 -9.60 13.11 -3.83
CA ILE A 446 -9.56 13.90 -5.07
C ILE A 446 -9.73 15.37 -4.68
N THR A 447 -8.72 16.19 -4.96
CA THR A 447 -8.75 17.65 -4.77
C THR A 447 -8.55 18.37 -6.11
N GLU A 448 -8.77 19.69 -6.13
CA GLU A 448 -8.49 20.50 -7.32
C GLU A 448 -6.97 20.66 -7.56
N ASP A 449 -6.12 20.36 -6.58
CA ASP A 449 -4.65 20.36 -6.70
C ASP A 449 -4.14 19.32 -7.72
N LEU A 450 -4.99 18.38 -8.16
CA LEU A 450 -4.68 17.45 -9.24
C LEU A 450 -4.54 18.13 -10.60
N ASP A 451 -5.25 19.25 -10.83
CA ASP A 451 -5.28 19.90 -12.14
C ASP A 451 -3.92 20.50 -12.48
N GLY A 452 -3.37 20.14 -13.65
CA GLY A 452 -2.06 20.58 -14.08
C GLY A 452 -0.89 19.79 -13.50
N THR A 453 -1.13 18.79 -12.64
CA THR A 453 -0.06 17.86 -12.22
C THR A 453 0.26 16.85 -13.32
N ALA A 454 1.46 16.27 -13.30
CA ALA A 454 1.87 15.24 -14.24
C ALA A 454 2.80 14.21 -13.60
N MET A 455 2.62 12.94 -13.97
CA MET A 455 3.68 11.96 -13.82
C MET A 455 4.71 12.25 -14.92
N THR A 456 5.95 12.53 -14.54
CA THR A 456 6.99 13.00 -15.48
C THR A 456 8.06 11.94 -15.61
N ILE A 457 8.17 11.34 -16.79
CA ILE A 457 9.08 10.24 -17.10
C ILE A 457 10.26 10.76 -17.90
N ASP A 458 11.46 10.53 -17.39
CA ASP A 458 12.74 10.90 -18.00
C ASP A 458 13.19 9.85 -19.03
N TYR A 459 13.15 8.57 -18.65
CA TYR A 459 13.45 7.49 -19.58
C TYR A 459 12.75 6.18 -19.23
N VAL A 460 12.68 5.29 -20.22
CA VAL A 460 12.37 3.87 -20.06
C VAL A 460 13.45 3.04 -20.75
N ARG A 461 13.96 2.01 -20.09
CA ARG A 461 15.02 1.15 -20.59
C ARG A 461 14.69 -0.33 -20.37
N TYR A 462 15.03 -1.15 -21.36
CA TYR A 462 14.95 -2.59 -21.31
C TYR A 462 16.31 -3.21 -21.65
N TYR A 463 16.75 -4.10 -20.78
CA TYR A 463 18.04 -4.76 -20.87
C TYR A 463 17.88 -6.28 -20.91
N GLN A 464 18.77 -6.95 -21.63
CA GLN A 464 18.88 -8.41 -21.62
C GLN A 464 20.16 -8.84 -20.92
N LYS A 465 20.07 -9.95 -20.18
CA LYS A 465 21.21 -10.52 -19.47
C LYS A 465 22.25 -10.98 -20.50
N LYS A 466 23.51 -10.63 -20.29
CA LYS A 466 24.61 -11.12 -21.14
C LYS A 466 24.66 -12.63 -21.04
N SER A 467 24.75 -13.31 -22.19
CA SER A 467 25.02 -14.75 -22.21
C SER A 467 26.36 -15.00 -21.49
N SER A 468 26.38 -15.96 -20.57
CA SER A 468 27.63 -16.46 -20.00
C SER A 468 28.47 -17.03 -21.13
N MET A 469 29.66 -16.44 -21.36
CA MET A 469 30.64 -16.92 -22.35
C MET A 469 31.13 -18.33 -22.05
#